data_AF-A0A6A7AMP6-F1
#
_entry.id   AF-A0A6A7AMP6-F1
#
_cell.length_a   1.000
_cell.length_b   1.000
_cell.length_c   1.000
_cell.angle_alpha   90.00
_cell.angle_beta   90.00
_cell.angle_gamma   90.00
#
_symmetry.space_group_name_H-M   'P 1'
#
loop_
_entity.id
_entity.type
_entity.pdbx_description
1 polymer ?
#
loop_
_entity_poly.entity_id
_entity_poly.type
_entity_poly.pdbx_seq_one_letter_code
_entity_poly.pdbx_strand_id
1 'polypeptide(L)'
;MIRNFGSQIAKKELGKHWVNSYIQRYQVDLISRWTTGIDRTRHQADSALKYNLYFKLLSNKIKQYGVEPRHTYNMDEKGFLLGVLTRLKRVFSRRLYQEGKLQSILQDGN
;
A
#
# COMPACT_ATOMS: atom_id res chain seq x y z
N MET A 1 -0.40 10.27 -11.36
CA MET A 1 -1.44 9.25 -11.57
C MET A 1 -2.81 9.87 -11.90
N ILE A 2 -3.51 10.53 -10.97
CA ILE A 2 -4.87 11.09 -11.22
C ILE A 2 -4.91 12.06 -12.41
N ARG A 3 -3.92 12.95 -12.55
CA ARG A 3 -3.81 13.85 -13.71
C ARG A 3 -3.75 13.08 -15.03
N ASN A 4 -3.02 11.98 -15.08
CA ASN A 4 -2.84 11.18 -16.30
C ASN A 4 -4.16 10.51 -16.70
N PHE A 5 -4.87 9.92 -15.73
CA PHE A 5 -6.21 9.38 -15.96
C PHE A 5 -7.20 10.46 -16.43
N GLY A 6 -7.20 11.62 -15.78
CA GLY A 6 -8.02 12.76 -16.19
C GLY A 6 -7.68 13.21 -17.63
N SER A 7 -6.39 13.28 -17.98
CA SER A 7 -5.95 13.64 -19.33
C SER A 7 -6.41 12.62 -20.38
N GLN A 8 -6.36 11.33 -20.05
CA GLN A 8 -6.85 10.26 -20.93
C GLN A 8 -8.36 10.39 -21.19
N ILE A 9 -9.16 10.58 -20.14
CA ILE A 9 -10.62 10.76 -20.24
C ILE A 9 -10.94 12.02 -21.04
N ALA A 10 -10.26 13.13 -20.74
CA ALA A 10 -10.47 14.41 -21.41
C ALA A 10 -9.87 14.48 -22.83
N LYS A 11 -9.14 13.45 -23.26
CA LYS A 11 -8.35 13.40 -24.51
C LYS A 11 -7.47 14.64 -24.73
N LYS A 12 -7.00 15.26 -23.64
CA LYS A 12 -6.13 16.45 -23.66
C LYS A 12 -5.26 16.49 -22.42
N GLU A 13 -4.11 17.13 -22.51
CA GLU A 13 -3.26 17.31 -21.33
C GLU A 13 -3.89 18.27 -20.33
N LEU A 14 -4.07 17.80 -19.10
CA LEU A 14 -4.55 18.63 -17.99
C LEU A 14 -3.39 19.37 -17.33
N GLY A 15 -3.64 20.63 -16.95
CA GLY A 15 -2.65 21.47 -16.28
C GLY A 15 -2.14 20.87 -14.95
N LYS A 16 -0.91 21.22 -14.57
CA LYS A 16 -0.24 20.73 -13.35
C LYS A 16 -1.10 20.85 -12.08
N HIS A 17 -1.86 21.94 -11.95
CA HIS A 17 -2.67 22.22 -10.76
C HIS A 17 -4.12 21.71 -10.86
N TRP A 18 -4.52 21.18 -12.01
CA TRP A 18 -5.91 20.81 -12.28
C TRP A 18 -6.51 19.88 -11.22
N VAL A 19 -5.75 18.86 -10.78
CA VAL A 19 -6.22 17.90 -9.77
C VAL A 19 -6.53 18.59 -8.45
N ASN A 20 -5.69 19.53 -8.01
CA ASN A 20 -5.93 20.27 -6.77
C ASN A 20 -7.14 21.19 -6.91
N SER A 21 -7.24 21.92 -8.03
CA SER A 21 -8.40 22.78 -8.32
C SER A 21 -9.71 21.99 -8.40
N TYR A 22 -9.68 20.79 -8.98
CA TYR A 22 -10.84 19.90 -9.06
C TYR A 22 -11.28 19.44 -7.67
N ILE A 23 -10.36 18.95 -6.84
CA ILE A 23 -10.66 18.52 -5.46
C ILE A 23 -11.19 19.71 -4.63
N GLN A 24 -10.62 20.90 -4.80
CA GLN A 24 -11.07 22.10 -4.09
C GLN A 24 -12.47 22.54 -4.54
N ARG A 25 -12.77 22.48 -5.84
CA ARG A 25 -14.09 22.80 -6.39
C ARG A 25 -15.17 21.88 -5.84
N TYR A 26 -14.89 20.59 -5.76
CA TYR A 26 -15.82 19.57 -5.24
C TYR A 26 -15.50 19.18 -3.81
N GLN A 27 -15.01 20.11 -2.99
CA GLN A 27 -14.58 19.80 -1.64
C GLN A 27 -15.73 19.29 -0.76
N VAL A 28 -16.99 19.64 -1.04
CA VAL A 28 -18.14 19.11 -0.28
C VAL A 28 -18.22 17.58 -0.43
N ASP A 29 -17.94 17.06 -1.62
CA ASP A 29 -18.10 15.64 -1.95
C ASP A 29 -16.79 14.85 -1.90
N LEU A 30 -15.65 15.53 -2.07
CA LEU A 30 -14.33 14.91 -2.19
C LEU A 30 -13.40 15.30 -1.06
N ILE A 31 -12.53 14.35 -0.71
CA ILE A 31 -11.44 14.57 0.23
C ILE A 31 -10.19 13.87 -0.28
N SER A 32 -9.03 14.50 -0.06
CA SER A 32 -7.74 13.88 -0.36
C SER A 32 -6.97 13.56 0.91
N ARG A 33 -6.31 12.41 0.90
CA ARG A 33 -5.47 11.91 1.99
C ARG A 33 -4.19 11.33 1.41
N TRP A 34 -3.12 11.45 2.18
CA TRP A 34 -1.86 10.81 1.85
C TRP A 34 -1.83 9.44 2.49
N THR A 35 -1.45 8.42 1.73
CA THR A 35 -1.04 7.15 2.33
C THR A 35 0.26 7.39 3.08
N THR A 36 0.47 6.61 4.13
CA THR A 36 1.80 6.44 4.70
C THR A 36 2.63 5.68 3.65
N GLY A 37 3.91 6.02 3.51
CA GLY A 37 4.82 5.14 2.78
C GLY A 37 5.02 3.84 3.55
N ILE A 38 5.96 2.99 3.10
CA ILE A 38 6.40 1.83 3.90
C ILE A 38 6.59 2.25 5.36
N ASP A 39 6.06 1.42 6.27
CA ASP A 39 6.17 1.67 7.71
C ASP A 39 7.64 1.88 8.05
N ARG A 40 7.97 3.02 8.69
CA ARG A 40 9.35 3.37 9.07
C ARG A 40 10.00 2.25 9.88
N THR A 41 9.22 1.57 10.71
CA THR A 41 9.64 0.42 11.52
C THR A 41 10.01 -0.76 10.64
N ARG A 42 9.29 -1.01 9.54
CA ARG A 42 9.62 -2.07 8.58
C ARG A 42 10.94 -1.78 7.87
N HIS A 43 11.16 -0.55 7.41
CA HIS A 43 12.43 -0.18 6.79
C HIS A 43 13.61 -0.32 7.77
N GLN A 44 13.42 0.02 9.04
CA GLN A 44 14.44 -0.18 10.08
C GLN A 44 14.63 -1.66 10.46
N ALA A 45 13.60 -2.49 10.28
CA ALA A 45 13.68 -3.92 10.54
C ALA A 45 14.34 -4.70 9.40
N ASP A 46 14.34 -4.13 8.19
CA ASP A 46 14.97 -4.70 6.99
C ASP A 46 16.47 -4.89 7.20
N SER A 47 16.91 -6.15 7.22
CA SER A 47 18.28 -6.51 7.54
C SER A 47 18.62 -7.87 6.96
N ALA A 48 19.59 -7.89 6.03
CA ALA A 48 20.10 -9.10 5.41
C ALA A 48 20.59 -10.12 6.46
N LEU A 49 21.21 -9.66 7.55
CA LEU A 49 21.67 -10.51 8.64
C LEU A 49 20.49 -11.24 9.32
N LYS A 50 19.40 -10.51 9.61
CA LYS A 50 18.20 -11.09 10.24
C LYS A 50 17.54 -12.12 9.33
N TYR A 51 17.45 -11.86 8.03
CA TYR A 51 16.92 -12.83 7.07
C TYR A 51 17.77 -14.09 7.01
N ASN A 52 19.10 -13.94 6.93
CA ASN A 52 20.02 -15.08 6.93
C ASN A 52 19.87 -15.93 8.20
N LEU A 53 19.78 -15.29 9.38
CA LEU A 53 19.60 -16.00 10.64
C LEU A 53 18.25 -16.73 10.69
N TYR A 54 17.18 -16.06 10.25
CA TYR A 54 15.83 -16.64 10.18
C TYR A 54 15.78 -17.87 9.27
N PHE A 55 16.24 -17.76 8.03
CA PHE A 55 16.20 -18.88 7.07
C PHE A 55 17.12 -20.03 7.48
N LYS A 56 18.26 -19.74 8.11
CA LYS A 56 19.13 -20.78 8.69
C LYS A 56 18.42 -21.54 9.82
N LEU A 57 17.77 -20.81 10.73
CA LEU A 57 17.00 -21.42 11.81
C LEU A 57 15.82 -22.24 11.27
N LEU A 58 15.07 -21.69 10.31
CA LEU A 58 13.93 -22.36 9.67
C LEU A 58 14.36 -23.66 8.99
N SER A 59 15.44 -23.62 8.19
CA SER A 59 16.01 -24.80 7.52
C SER A 59 16.39 -25.89 8.52
N ASN A 60 17.03 -25.50 9.64
CA ASN A 60 17.38 -26.45 10.70
C ASN A 60 16.14 -27.09 11.33
N LYS A 61 15.07 -26.34 11.55
CA LYS A 61 13.82 -26.86 12.14
C LYS A 61 13.05 -27.76 11.18
N ILE A 62 13.00 -27.42 9.89
CA ILE A 62 12.42 -28.28 8.85
C ILE A 62 13.12 -29.64 8.85
N LYS A 63 14.46 -29.64 8.89
CA LYS A 63 15.26 -30.88 8.98
C LYS A 63 15.05 -31.64 10.28
N GLN A 64 15.07 -30.94 11.42
CA GLN A 64 14.91 -31.55 12.76
C GLN A 64 13.60 -32.32 12.88
N TYR A 65 12.51 -31.78 12.33
CA TYR A 65 11.18 -32.37 12.46
C TYR A 65 10.70 -33.11 11.21
N GLY A 66 11.54 -33.22 10.17
CA GLY A 66 11.17 -33.90 8.92
C GLY A 66 9.97 -33.27 8.21
N VAL A 67 9.83 -31.94 8.27
CA VAL A 67 8.67 -31.24 7.68
C VAL A 67 8.73 -31.36 6.16
N GLU A 68 7.66 -31.89 5.56
CA GLU A 68 7.56 -32.02 4.11
C GLU A 68 7.17 -30.67 3.48
N PRO A 69 7.66 -30.35 2.26
CA PRO A 69 7.34 -29.09 1.59
C PRO A 69 5.84 -28.80 1.48
N ARG A 70 5.01 -29.85 1.32
CA ARG A 70 3.55 -29.70 1.26
C ARG A 70 2.90 -29.11 2.51
N HIS A 71 3.59 -29.12 3.64
CA HIS A 71 3.14 -28.53 4.91
C HIS A 71 3.66 -27.11 5.12
N THR A 72 4.43 -26.57 4.17
CA THR A 72 5.03 -25.22 4.27
C THR A 72 4.29 -24.15 3.47
N TYR A 73 3.28 -24.54 2.70
CA TYR A 73 2.46 -23.61 1.93
C TYR A 73 1.56 -22.80 2.86
N ASN A 74 1.79 -21.49 2.92
CA ASN A 74 0.89 -20.55 3.57
C ASN A 74 -0.18 -20.07 2.59
N MET A 75 -1.37 -19.76 3.10
CA MET A 75 -2.51 -19.22 2.33
C MET A 75 -2.61 -17.69 2.46
N ASP A 76 -1.54 -16.98 2.84
CA ASP A 76 -1.54 -15.52 3.00
C ASP A 76 -1.06 -14.79 1.73
N GLU A 77 -1.79 -14.94 0.63
CA GLU A 77 -1.63 -14.05 -0.53
C GLU A 77 -2.23 -12.65 -0.26
N LYS A 78 -1.89 -12.02 0.87
CA LYS A 78 -2.07 -10.57 0.96
C LYS A 78 -0.84 -9.96 0.33
N GLY A 79 -0.91 -9.76 -0.99
CA GLY A 79 0.17 -9.19 -1.78
C GLY A 79 0.70 -7.91 -1.16
N PHE A 80 1.91 -7.97 -0.63
CA PHE A 80 2.61 -6.80 -0.13
C PHE A 80 2.77 -5.81 -1.28
N LEU A 81 2.36 -4.56 -1.06
CA LEU A 81 2.56 -3.48 -2.02
C LEU A 81 4.02 -3.02 -1.99
N LEU A 82 4.94 -3.91 -2.41
CA LEU A 82 6.39 -3.67 -2.49
C LEU A 82 6.75 -2.45 -3.35
N GLY A 83 5.82 -1.97 -4.19
CA GLY A 83 5.97 -0.76 -5.01
C GLY A 83 5.55 0.56 -4.35
N VAL A 84 4.94 0.55 -3.15
CA VAL A 84 4.51 1.78 -2.46
C VAL A 84 5.59 2.21 -1.45
N LEU A 85 6.79 2.46 -1.98
CA LEU A 85 7.91 3.01 -1.20
C LEU A 85 7.65 4.46 -0.76
N THR A 86 6.78 5.17 -1.49
CA THR A 86 6.54 6.61 -1.31
C THR A 86 5.09 6.90 -0.94
N ARG A 87 4.87 8.02 -0.22
CA ARG A 87 3.53 8.52 0.11
C ARG A 87 2.77 8.83 -1.18
N LEU A 88 1.59 8.23 -1.35
CA LEU A 88 0.72 8.49 -2.49
C LEU A 88 -0.50 9.32 -2.05
N LYS A 89 -0.91 10.28 -2.88
CA LYS A 89 -2.15 11.03 -2.65
C LYS A 89 -3.33 10.24 -3.23
N ARG A 90 -4.29 9.87 -2.37
CA ARG A 90 -5.56 9.24 -2.75
C ARG A 90 -6.71 10.22 -2.58
N VAL A 91 -7.76 10.03 -3.37
CA VAL A 91 -8.99 10.85 -3.35
C VAL A 91 -10.16 9.92 -3.06
N PHE A 92 -11.03 10.34 -2.14
CA PHE A 92 -12.19 9.57 -1.69
C PHE A 92 -13.46 10.43 -1.70
N SER A 93 -14.62 9.78 -1.71
CA SER A 93 -15.86 10.42 -1.28
C SER A 93 -15.72 10.87 0.17
N ARG A 94 -15.97 12.15 0.44
CA ARG A 94 -15.88 12.76 1.77
C ARG A 94 -16.82 12.07 2.76
N ARG A 95 -18.08 11.86 2.36
CA ARG A 95 -19.10 11.21 3.19
C ARG A 95 -18.63 9.82 3.65
N LEU A 96 -18.27 8.95 2.71
CA LEU A 96 -17.85 7.58 3.03
C LEU A 96 -16.56 7.54 3.85
N TYR A 97 -15.66 8.51 3.66
CA TYR A 97 -14.43 8.62 4.45
C TYR A 97 -14.71 9.03 5.90
N GLN A 98 -15.62 10.00 6.11
CA GLN A 98 -16.04 10.47 7.43
C GLN A 98 -16.83 9.40 8.20
N GLU A 99 -17.62 8.58 7.50
CA GLU A 99 -18.30 7.40 8.05
C GLU A 99 -17.32 6.24 8.40
N GLY A 100 -16.01 6.40 8.19
CA GLY A 100 -14.99 5.40 8.53
C GLY A 100 -14.81 4.27 7.53
N LYS A 101 -15.73 4.11 6.57
CA LYS A 101 -15.79 2.97 5.62
C LYS A 101 -14.60 2.84 4.68
N LEU A 102 -13.85 3.93 4.46
CA LEU A 102 -12.73 3.98 3.51
C LEU A 102 -11.37 4.20 4.20
N GLN A 103 -11.31 4.22 5.53
CA GLN A 103 -10.07 4.51 6.27
C GLN A 103 -9.06 3.35 6.20
N SER A 104 -9.54 2.10 6.21
CA SER A 104 -8.71 0.91 6.07
C SER A 104 -7.95 0.88 4.72
N ILE A 105 -8.49 1.51 3.68
CA ILE A 105 -7.88 1.59 2.35
C ILE A 105 -6.63 2.49 2.34
N LEU A 106 -6.41 3.32 3.37
CA LEU A 106 -5.19 4.12 3.53
C LEU A 106 -4.07 3.37 4.25
N GLN A 107 -4.39 2.30 4.98
CA GLN A 107 -3.42 1.49 5.71
C GLN A 107 -3.02 0.29 4.86
N ASP A 108 -1.72 0.09 4.71
CA ASP A 108 -1.18 -1.17 4.21
C ASP A 108 -1.20 -2.17 5.37
N GLY A 109 -2.15 -3.10 5.33
CA GLY A 109 -2.29 -4.16 6.32
C GLY A 109 -2.98 -3.74 7.63
N ASN A 110 -4.31 -3.90 7.65
CA ASN A 110 -4.99 -4.72 8.66
C ASN A 110 -6.02 -5.57 7.91
#